data_AF-A0A1F8SG77-F1
#
_entry.id   AF-A0A1F8SG77-F1
#
_cell.length_a   1.000
_cell.length_b   1.000
_cell.length_c   1.000
_cell.angle_alpha   90.00
_cell.angle_beta   90.00
_cell.angle_gamma   90.00
#
_symmetry.space_group_name_H-M   'P 1'
#
loop_
_entity.id
_entity.type
_entity.pdbx_description
1 polymer ?
#
loop_
_entity_poly.entity_id
_entity_poly.type
_entity_poly.pdbx_seq_one_letter_code
_entity_poly.pdbx_strand_id
1 'polypeptide(L)'
;MTVPRDYDSWSVTLVDRLLRVEEDYVPPDLVPVTDAGIAGGGYVRRVAIDDLRAMSAAAASDGTPIGVWSPYRSYEEQVQIFNGYANQFGFEDAILYSQRPGHSEHQLGLGIDFMTAGGGSPLPGDWGATPAGRWMATNAWEFGWVLSYPLGEGGSYDWNDAACFHYEPWHYRYLGREIAAEVHESGLTIREYLWTHFTMVDPTTGLPIPTATPTPSPTPTPSPRVTPTASPSATPSHTP
;
A
#
# COMPACT_ATOMS: atom_id res chain seq x y z
N MET A 1 4.48 8.97 14.38
CA MET A 1 4.06 9.28 12.99
C MET A 1 4.95 10.33 12.36
N THR A 2 5.15 10.18 11.06
CA THR A 2 5.59 11.22 10.13
C THR A 2 4.46 12.21 9.90
N VAL A 3 4.77 13.48 9.63
CA VAL A 3 3.72 14.49 9.43
C VAL A 3 3.33 14.40 7.96
N PRO A 4 2.07 14.03 7.66
CA PRO A 4 0.91 14.82 8.06
C PRO A 4 -0.17 14.07 8.86
N ARG A 5 -1.00 14.87 9.57
CA ARG A 5 -1.55 14.60 10.91
C ARG A 5 -2.91 13.88 10.94
N ASP A 6 -3.49 13.58 9.79
CA ASP A 6 -4.84 13.00 9.69
C ASP A 6 -4.88 11.86 8.67
N TYR A 7 -6.00 11.17 8.60
CA TYR A 7 -6.20 10.02 7.72
C TYR A 7 -6.09 10.34 6.21
N ASP A 8 -6.29 11.62 5.85
CA ASP A 8 -6.24 12.12 4.47
C ASP A 8 -4.81 12.37 3.99
N SER A 9 -3.85 12.31 4.92
CA SER A 9 -2.41 12.47 4.71
C SER A 9 -1.71 11.19 4.23
N TRP A 10 -2.46 10.27 3.66
CA TRP A 10 -2.07 8.89 3.40
C TRP A 10 -0.95 8.73 2.37
N SER A 11 -0.85 9.67 1.43
CA SER A 11 0.13 9.68 0.34
C SER A 11 1.56 9.89 0.84
N VAL A 12 1.70 10.48 2.02
CA VAL A 12 2.98 10.86 2.64
C VAL A 12 3.13 10.29 4.06
N THR A 13 2.21 9.42 4.46
CA THR A 13 2.35 8.63 5.71
C THR A 13 3.43 7.57 5.53
N LEU A 14 4.51 7.71 6.29
CA LEU A 14 5.62 6.75 6.32
C LEU A 14 5.52 5.81 7.53
N VAL A 15 5.60 4.51 7.24
CA VAL A 15 6.00 3.47 8.19
C VAL A 15 7.33 2.90 7.71
N ASP A 16 8.26 2.69 8.63
CA ASP A 16 9.59 2.16 8.32
C ASP A 16 10.12 1.40 9.55
N ARG A 17 11.44 1.17 9.65
CA ARG A 17 12.00 0.51 10.84
C ARG A 17 11.86 1.29 12.14
N LEU A 18 11.60 2.59 12.12
CA LEU A 18 11.48 3.47 13.28
C LEU A 18 10.03 3.91 13.52
N LEU A 19 9.29 4.12 12.44
CA LEU A 19 7.96 4.72 12.41
C LEU A 19 6.91 3.64 12.20
N ARG A 20 5.84 3.68 13.00
CA ARG A 20 4.76 2.71 12.98
C ARG A 20 3.39 3.37 13.06
N VAL A 21 2.37 2.65 12.61
CA VAL A 21 0.98 2.84 13.02
C VAL A 21 0.69 2.04 14.30
N GLU A 22 -0.42 2.36 14.96
CA GLU A 22 -0.86 1.63 16.16
C GLU A 22 -1.41 0.24 15.80
N GLU A 23 -1.52 -0.59 16.84
CA GLU A 23 -2.08 -1.94 16.75
C GLU A 23 -3.53 -1.95 16.25
N ASP A 24 -4.33 -0.98 16.68
CA ASP A 24 -5.76 -0.87 16.32
C ASP A 24 -6.02 -0.07 15.03
N TYR A 25 -4.98 0.37 14.31
CA TYR A 25 -5.16 1.08 13.06
C TYR A 25 -5.68 0.14 11.96
N VAL A 26 -6.90 0.41 11.51
CA VAL A 26 -7.56 -0.22 10.37
C VAL A 26 -8.13 0.88 9.48
N PRO A 27 -7.77 0.97 8.19
CA PRO A 27 -8.35 1.96 7.30
C PRO A 27 -9.88 1.76 7.17
N PRO A 28 -10.72 2.76 7.48
CA PRO A 28 -12.19 2.64 7.38
C PRO A 28 -12.73 2.51 5.94
N ASP A 29 -11.89 2.74 4.92
CA ASP A 29 -12.29 2.78 3.51
C ASP A 29 -11.79 1.59 2.67
N LEU A 30 -11.41 0.48 3.32
CA LEU A 30 -11.00 -0.73 2.63
C LEU A 30 -12.10 -1.27 1.72
N VAL A 31 -11.72 -1.60 0.48
CA VAL A 31 -12.57 -2.22 -0.54
C VAL A 31 -11.83 -3.36 -1.25
N PRO A 32 -12.54 -4.34 -1.81
CA PRO A 32 -11.90 -5.45 -2.51
C PRO A 32 -11.02 -4.96 -3.66
N VAL A 33 -9.81 -5.53 -3.80
CA VAL A 33 -8.94 -5.23 -4.95
C VAL A 33 -9.60 -5.60 -6.28
N THR A 34 -10.53 -6.56 -6.27
CA THR A 34 -11.31 -6.98 -7.44
C THR A 34 -12.19 -5.87 -8.01
N ASP A 35 -12.47 -4.80 -7.26
CA ASP A 35 -13.18 -3.61 -7.77
C ASP A 35 -12.35 -2.88 -8.84
N ALA A 36 -11.03 -3.09 -8.87
CA ALA A 36 -10.14 -2.63 -9.94
C ALA A 36 -10.13 -3.55 -11.17
N GLY A 37 -10.83 -4.70 -11.15
CA GLY A 37 -10.82 -5.68 -12.23
C GLY A 37 -9.49 -6.46 -12.36
N ILE A 38 -8.60 -6.34 -11.38
CA ILE A 38 -7.33 -7.06 -11.32
C ILE A 38 -7.51 -8.47 -10.74
N ALA A 39 -6.70 -9.43 -11.20
CA ALA A 39 -6.68 -10.79 -10.66
C ALA A 39 -6.13 -10.80 -9.22
N GLY A 40 -6.61 -11.73 -8.38
CA GLY A 40 -6.21 -11.85 -6.98
C GLY A 40 -7.37 -11.61 -6.02
N GLY A 41 -7.06 -11.21 -4.79
CA GLY A 41 -8.07 -10.95 -3.75
C GLY A 41 -7.50 -10.16 -2.58
N GLY A 42 -8.35 -9.92 -1.57
CA GLY A 42 -8.04 -9.07 -0.43
C GLY A 42 -8.51 -7.63 -0.63
N TYR A 43 -8.01 -6.72 0.21
CA TYR A 43 -8.53 -5.36 0.32
C TYR A 43 -7.44 -4.31 0.16
N VAL A 44 -7.79 -3.16 -0.39
CA VAL A 44 -6.96 -1.96 -0.49
C VAL A 44 -7.81 -0.75 -0.13
N ARG A 45 -7.21 0.36 0.27
CA ARG A 45 -7.95 1.62 0.45
C ARG A 45 -8.60 2.04 -0.86
N ARG A 46 -9.86 2.51 -0.78
CA ARG A 46 -10.66 2.93 -1.95
C ARG A 46 -9.95 3.93 -2.85
N VAL A 47 -9.14 4.82 -2.29
CA VAL A 47 -8.41 5.85 -3.03
C VAL A 47 -7.50 5.28 -4.12
N ALA A 48 -7.01 4.04 -3.97
CA ALA A 48 -6.09 3.41 -4.92
C ALA A 48 -6.80 2.66 -6.07
N ILE A 49 -8.12 2.46 -6.03
CA ILE A 49 -8.82 1.54 -6.94
C ILE A 49 -8.78 1.98 -8.40
N ASP A 50 -9.03 3.26 -8.68
CA ASP A 50 -9.09 3.75 -10.06
C ASP A 50 -7.71 3.71 -10.73
N ASP A 51 -6.67 4.01 -9.96
CA ASP A 51 -5.28 3.93 -10.41
C ASP A 51 -4.79 2.48 -10.55
N LEU A 52 -5.16 1.59 -9.63
CA LEU A 52 -4.91 0.16 -9.73
C LEU A 52 -5.58 -0.44 -10.99
N ARG A 53 -6.82 0.00 -11.30
CA ARG A 53 -7.55 -0.41 -12.51
C ARG A 53 -6.81 0.05 -13.76
N ALA A 54 -6.41 1.32 -13.80
CA ALA A 54 -5.69 1.89 -14.93
C ALA A 54 -4.34 1.19 -15.16
N MET A 55 -3.58 0.96 -14.08
CA MET A 55 -2.30 0.24 -14.13
C MET A 55 -2.48 -1.20 -14.62
N SER A 56 -3.46 -1.93 -14.06
CA SER A 56 -3.74 -3.31 -14.47
C SER A 56 -4.14 -3.41 -15.94
N ALA A 57 -4.92 -2.46 -16.45
CA ALA A 57 -5.32 -2.42 -17.85
C ALA A 57 -4.15 -2.10 -18.78
N ALA A 58 -3.29 -1.16 -18.39
CA ALA A 58 -2.08 -0.81 -19.16
C ALA A 58 -1.11 -2.00 -19.23
N ALA A 59 -0.81 -2.63 -18.09
CA ALA A 59 0.04 -3.81 -18.03
C ALA A 59 -0.49 -4.96 -18.92
N ALA A 60 -1.80 -5.19 -18.92
CA ALA A 60 -2.43 -6.20 -19.78
C ALA A 60 -2.36 -5.83 -21.27
N SER A 61 -2.55 -4.55 -21.62
CA SER A 61 -2.43 -4.06 -22.99
C SER A 61 -1.03 -4.25 -23.56
N ASP A 62 0.00 -4.16 -22.72
CA ASP A 62 1.40 -4.39 -23.09
C ASP A 62 1.80 -5.87 -23.06
N GLY A 63 0.83 -6.77 -22.86
CA GLY A 63 1.06 -8.22 -22.87
C GLY A 63 1.71 -8.76 -21.58
N THR A 64 1.73 -7.96 -20.52
CA THR A 64 2.35 -8.28 -19.22
C THR A 64 1.33 -8.18 -18.08
N PRO A 65 0.25 -8.98 -18.08
CA PRO A 65 -0.82 -8.84 -17.10
C PRO A 65 -0.33 -9.13 -15.68
N ILE A 66 -0.73 -8.27 -14.75
CA ILE A 66 -0.37 -8.32 -13.32
C ILE A 66 -1.56 -8.77 -12.46
N GLY A 67 -1.26 -9.25 -11.26
CA GLY A 67 -2.23 -9.66 -10.24
C GLY A 67 -1.79 -9.25 -8.84
N VAL A 68 -2.72 -9.31 -7.89
CA VAL A 68 -2.49 -9.05 -6.46
C VAL A 68 -2.22 -10.37 -5.74
N TRP A 69 -1.08 -10.45 -5.06
CA TRP A 69 -0.74 -11.58 -4.20
C TRP A 69 -1.11 -11.31 -2.73
N SER A 70 -0.66 -10.19 -2.16
CA SER A 70 -0.91 -9.82 -0.77
C SER A 70 -1.13 -8.31 -0.65
N PRO A 71 -2.37 -7.83 -0.45
CA PRO A 71 -2.66 -6.40 -0.27
C PRO A 71 -2.71 -6.04 1.22
N TYR A 72 -3.78 -5.39 1.72
CA TYR A 72 -3.94 -5.06 3.13
C TYR A 72 -3.71 -6.26 4.04
N ARG A 73 -3.02 -6.00 5.15
CA ARG A 73 -2.74 -6.96 6.22
C ARG A 73 -2.93 -6.26 7.56
N SER A 74 -3.72 -6.87 8.44
CA SER A 74 -3.95 -6.38 9.80
C SER A 74 -2.68 -6.45 10.66
N TYR A 75 -2.69 -5.74 11.80
CA TYR A 75 -1.61 -5.83 12.78
C TYR A 75 -1.42 -7.27 13.27
N GLU A 76 -2.51 -7.96 13.60
CA GLU A 76 -2.49 -9.32 14.14
C GLU A 76 -1.95 -10.33 13.13
N GLU A 77 -2.31 -10.20 11.85
CA GLU A 77 -1.70 -11.01 10.79
C GLU A 77 -0.20 -10.76 10.68
N GLN A 78 0.24 -9.49 10.79
CA GLN A 78 1.67 -9.16 10.80
C GLN A 78 2.38 -9.74 12.04
N VAL A 79 1.72 -9.81 13.20
CA VAL A 79 2.26 -10.49 14.39
C VAL A 79 2.52 -11.96 14.09
N GLN A 80 1.57 -12.66 13.48
CA GLN A 80 1.73 -14.09 13.15
C GLN A 80 2.88 -14.30 12.15
N ILE A 81 2.95 -13.47 11.10
CA ILE A 81 4.00 -13.54 10.09
C ILE A 81 5.37 -13.29 10.73
N PHE A 82 5.53 -12.17 11.46
CA PHE A 82 6.80 -11.82 12.08
C PHE A 82 7.26 -12.89 13.09
N ASN A 83 6.34 -13.41 13.92
CA ASN A 83 6.66 -14.48 14.85
C ASN A 83 7.07 -15.77 14.12
N GLY A 84 6.49 -16.06 12.96
CA GLY A 84 6.92 -17.17 12.10
C GLY A 84 8.40 -17.04 11.71
N TYR A 85 8.79 -15.88 11.19
CA TYR A 85 10.20 -15.59 10.85
C TYR A 85 11.11 -15.63 12.09
N ALA A 86 10.69 -15.01 13.20
CA ALA A 86 11.49 -14.97 14.42
C ALA A 86 11.70 -16.35 15.05
N ASN A 87 10.69 -17.23 14.99
CA ASN A 87 10.81 -18.60 15.44
C ASN A 87 11.72 -19.45 14.55
N GLN A 88 11.75 -19.16 13.25
CA GLN A 88 12.54 -19.91 12.28
C GLN A 88 14.01 -19.48 12.23
N PHE A 89 14.27 -18.17 12.26
CA PHE A 89 15.59 -17.59 11.99
C PHE A 89 16.17 -16.82 13.18
N GLY A 90 15.38 -16.58 14.23
CA GLY A 90 15.75 -15.66 15.30
C GLY A 90 15.36 -14.22 14.99
N PHE A 91 15.33 -13.37 16.03
CA PHE A 91 14.84 -12.00 15.92
C PHE A 91 15.68 -11.13 14.97
N GLU A 92 17.00 -11.22 15.06
CA GLU A 92 17.92 -10.39 14.26
C GLU A 92 17.80 -10.64 12.75
N ASP A 93 17.58 -11.89 12.34
CA ASP A 93 17.35 -12.21 10.93
C ASP A 93 15.90 -11.90 10.52
N ALA A 94 14.92 -12.10 11.42
CA ALA A 94 13.52 -11.82 11.12
C ALA A 94 13.27 -10.35 10.77
N ILE A 95 13.95 -9.41 11.44
CA ILE A 95 13.80 -7.99 11.14
C ILE A 95 14.34 -7.62 9.75
N LEU A 96 15.22 -8.44 9.15
CA LEU A 96 15.76 -8.23 7.79
C LEU A 96 14.75 -8.58 6.69
N TYR A 97 13.92 -9.60 6.92
CA TYR A 97 13.01 -10.16 5.91
C TYR A 97 11.53 -9.86 6.16
N SER A 98 11.16 -9.43 7.36
CA SER A 98 9.78 -9.12 7.70
C SER A 98 9.69 -7.81 8.45
N GLN A 99 8.75 -6.95 8.05
CA GLN A 99 8.41 -5.78 8.86
C GLN A 99 7.86 -6.23 10.21
N ARG A 100 8.15 -5.47 11.26
CA ARG A 100 7.54 -5.68 12.58
C ARG A 100 6.06 -5.27 12.54
N PRO A 101 5.21 -5.81 13.41
CA PRO A 101 3.82 -5.36 13.55
C PRO A 101 3.75 -3.85 13.79
N GLY A 102 2.86 -3.14 13.06
CA GLY A 102 2.78 -1.68 13.06
C GLY A 102 3.71 -0.98 12.06
N HIS A 103 4.78 -1.65 11.60
CA HIS A 103 5.79 -1.07 10.70
C HIS A 103 5.61 -1.48 9.22
N SER A 104 4.58 -2.25 8.90
CA SER A 104 4.33 -2.75 7.54
C SER A 104 3.46 -1.80 6.73
N GLU A 105 3.85 -1.50 5.49
CA GLU A 105 3.05 -0.71 4.56
C GLU A 105 1.72 -1.38 4.19
N HIS A 106 1.63 -2.71 4.31
CA HIS A 106 0.37 -3.43 4.14
C HIS A 106 -0.70 -2.98 5.15
N GLN A 107 -0.32 -2.61 6.39
CA GLN A 107 -1.28 -2.16 7.40
C GLN A 107 -1.90 -0.80 7.05
N LEU A 108 -1.24 -0.02 6.20
CA LEU A 108 -1.81 1.22 5.66
C LEU A 108 -2.97 0.97 4.69
N GLY A 109 -3.12 -0.27 4.20
CA GLY A 109 -4.03 -0.61 3.10
C GLY A 109 -3.60 -0.01 1.76
N LEU A 110 -2.31 0.32 1.65
CA LEU A 110 -1.70 1.00 0.51
C LEU A 110 -0.46 0.28 -0.04
N GLY A 111 0.04 -0.74 0.67
CA GLY A 111 1.05 -1.67 0.18
C GLY A 111 0.39 -2.88 -0.49
N ILE A 112 0.93 -3.28 -1.65
CA ILE A 112 0.55 -4.51 -2.35
C ILE A 112 1.81 -5.26 -2.78
N ASP A 113 1.85 -6.56 -2.47
CA ASP A 113 2.71 -7.50 -3.15
C ASP A 113 2.02 -7.95 -4.45
N PHE A 114 2.64 -7.66 -5.59
CA PHE A 114 2.14 -8.02 -6.92
C PHE A 114 2.71 -9.36 -7.40
N MET A 115 2.01 -9.96 -8.36
CA MET A 115 2.42 -11.17 -9.07
C MET A 115 2.06 -11.06 -10.55
N THR A 116 2.49 -12.03 -11.36
CA THR A 116 1.98 -12.18 -12.72
C THR A 116 0.55 -12.71 -12.69
N ALA A 117 -0.37 -12.15 -13.47
CA ALA A 117 -1.75 -12.64 -13.51
C ALA A 117 -1.81 -14.12 -13.91
N GLY A 118 -2.56 -14.93 -13.17
CA GLY A 118 -2.62 -16.38 -13.37
C GLY A 118 -1.34 -17.15 -12.98
N GLY A 119 -0.33 -16.45 -12.47
CA GLY A 119 0.86 -17.04 -11.87
C GLY A 119 0.64 -17.50 -10.43
N GLY A 120 1.70 -18.10 -9.86
CA GLY A 120 1.76 -18.42 -8.43
C GLY A 120 2.41 -17.30 -7.62
N SER A 121 2.79 -17.63 -6.38
CA SER A 121 3.54 -16.77 -5.48
C SER A 121 4.73 -16.09 -6.20
N PRO A 122 4.96 -14.78 -6.00
CA PRO A 122 6.17 -14.10 -6.49
C PRO A 122 7.44 -14.54 -5.74
N LEU A 123 7.27 -15.34 -4.67
CA LEU A 123 8.30 -15.90 -3.80
C LEU A 123 8.36 -17.44 -3.86
N PRO A 124 9.53 -18.08 -3.63
CA PRO A 124 10.87 -17.50 -3.60
C PRO A 124 11.41 -17.38 -5.04
N GLY A 125 11.70 -16.17 -5.51
CA GLY A 125 12.21 -15.93 -6.86
C GLY A 125 12.37 -14.45 -7.17
N ASP A 126 13.02 -14.14 -8.29
CA ASP A 126 13.10 -12.77 -8.80
C ASP A 126 11.93 -12.50 -9.75
N TRP A 127 10.78 -12.13 -9.17
CA TRP A 127 9.63 -11.70 -9.96
C TRP A 127 9.95 -10.46 -10.81
N GLY A 128 10.91 -9.63 -10.39
CA GLY A 128 11.40 -8.47 -11.13
C GLY A 128 12.05 -8.84 -12.46
N ALA A 129 12.57 -10.06 -12.59
CA ALA A 129 13.09 -10.60 -13.85
C ALA A 129 12.01 -11.20 -14.77
N THR A 130 10.72 -11.13 -14.42
CA THR A 130 9.62 -11.50 -15.32
C THR A 130 9.23 -10.32 -16.22
N PRO A 131 8.50 -10.55 -17.34
CA PRO A 131 7.93 -9.45 -18.12
C PRO A 131 7.03 -8.51 -17.29
N ALA A 132 6.18 -9.07 -16.42
CA ALA A 132 5.31 -8.30 -15.54
C ALA A 132 6.10 -7.46 -14.52
N GLY A 133 7.08 -8.06 -13.85
CA GLY A 133 7.94 -7.34 -12.89
C GLY A 133 8.74 -6.21 -13.54
N ARG A 134 9.34 -6.45 -14.71
CA ARG A 134 10.04 -5.40 -15.48
C ARG A 134 9.11 -4.27 -15.91
N TRP A 135 7.90 -4.60 -16.35
CA TRP A 135 6.90 -3.60 -16.71
C TRP A 135 6.55 -2.73 -15.49
N MET A 136 6.31 -3.35 -14.33
CA MET A 136 5.99 -2.63 -13.10
C MET A 136 7.12 -1.71 -12.66
N ALA A 137 8.37 -2.19 -12.67
CA ALA A 137 9.53 -1.39 -12.31
C ALA A 137 9.71 -0.14 -13.18
N THR A 138 9.21 -0.17 -14.42
CA THR A 138 9.33 0.94 -15.39
C THR A 138 8.13 1.88 -15.35
N ASN A 139 6.91 1.37 -15.16
CA ASN A 139 5.68 2.11 -15.45
C ASN A 139 4.77 2.36 -14.24
N ALA A 140 4.94 1.61 -13.13
CA ALA A 140 3.97 1.64 -12.03
C ALA A 140 3.80 3.04 -11.40
N TRP A 141 4.87 3.84 -11.39
CA TRP A 141 4.89 5.19 -10.80
C TRP A 141 3.94 6.15 -11.52
N GLU A 142 3.69 5.98 -12.82
CA GLU A 142 2.72 6.79 -13.59
C GLU A 142 1.28 6.64 -13.06
N PHE A 143 1.03 5.54 -12.36
CA PHE A 143 -0.24 5.20 -11.74
C PHE A 143 -0.20 5.37 -10.22
N GLY A 144 0.82 6.02 -9.66
CA GLY A 144 0.91 6.27 -8.23
C GLY A 144 1.51 5.14 -7.39
N TRP A 145 2.04 4.08 -8.01
CA TRP A 145 2.63 2.92 -7.33
C TRP A 145 4.14 2.92 -7.47
N VAL A 146 4.87 2.91 -6.36
CA VAL A 146 6.35 2.94 -6.37
C VAL A 146 6.88 1.70 -5.67
N LEU A 147 7.95 1.12 -6.21
CA LEU A 147 8.66 0.00 -5.60
C LEU A 147 9.30 0.45 -4.29
N SER A 148 8.86 -0.11 -3.16
CA SER A 148 9.31 0.37 -1.84
C SER A 148 10.73 -0.07 -1.51
N TYR A 149 11.11 -1.28 -1.95
CA TYR A 149 12.37 -1.92 -1.60
C TYR A 149 13.16 -2.27 -2.87
N PRO A 150 13.80 -1.28 -3.54
CA PRO A 150 14.59 -1.49 -4.74
C PRO A 150 15.95 -2.15 -4.45
N LEU A 151 16.64 -2.58 -5.50
CA LEU A 151 18.02 -3.07 -5.42
C LEU A 151 18.93 -2.07 -4.70
N GLY A 152 19.88 -2.58 -3.92
CA GLY A 152 20.90 -1.78 -3.24
C GLY A 152 21.97 -1.24 -4.19
N GLU A 153 22.99 -0.59 -3.61
CA GLU A 153 24.11 -0.01 -4.36
C GLU A 153 24.74 -1.04 -5.32
N GLY A 154 25.05 -0.60 -6.55
CA GLY A 154 25.60 -1.47 -7.59
C GLY A 154 24.64 -2.54 -8.13
N GLY A 155 23.36 -2.50 -7.77
CA GLY A 155 22.37 -3.50 -8.17
C GLY A 155 22.34 -4.74 -7.28
N SER A 156 22.75 -4.61 -6.01
CA SER A 156 22.78 -5.73 -5.07
C SER A 156 21.38 -6.18 -4.65
N TYR A 157 21.18 -7.49 -4.54
CA TYR A 157 19.99 -8.13 -3.93
C TYR A 157 20.08 -8.17 -2.39
N ASP A 158 21.27 -7.86 -1.85
CA ASP A 158 21.51 -7.81 -0.42
C ASP A 158 20.85 -6.57 0.19
N TRP A 159 21.15 -6.35 1.46
CA TRP A 159 20.63 -5.24 2.26
C TRP A 159 20.80 -3.88 1.56
N ASN A 160 19.71 -3.10 1.50
CA ASN A 160 19.71 -1.74 1.00
C ASN A 160 19.56 -0.75 2.18
N ASP A 161 20.61 0.01 2.51
CA ASP A 161 20.57 0.99 3.62
C ASP A 161 19.56 2.11 3.39
N ALA A 162 19.36 2.55 2.15
CA ALA A 162 18.42 3.61 1.80
C ALA A 162 16.97 3.20 2.07
N ALA A 163 16.60 1.97 1.71
CA ALA A 163 15.26 1.42 1.96
C ALA A 163 15.13 0.80 3.37
N CYS A 164 16.26 0.39 3.95
CA CYS A 164 16.38 -0.49 5.11
C CYS A 164 15.58 -1.79 4.98
N PHE A 165 15.66 -2.44 3.81
CA PHE A 165 15.13 -3.78 3.54
C PHE A 165 15.97 -4.45 2.45
N HIS A 166 15.84 -5.77 2.31
CA HIS A 166 16.32 -6.47 1.12
C HIS A 166 15.46 -6.11 -0.10
N TYR A 167 15.98 -6.38 -1.30
CA TYR A 167 15.22 -6.16 -2.53
C TYR A 167 13.95 -7.02 -2.57
N GLU A 168 12.79 -6.37 -2.75
CA GLU A 168 11.49 -7.02 -2.89
C GLU A 168 10.80 -6.56 -4.18
N PRO A 169 11.10 -7.19 -5.35
CA PRO A 169 10.60 -6.74 -6.65
C PRO A 169 9.09 -6.68 -6.79
N TRP A 170 8.35 -7.34 -5.89
CA TRP A 170 6.90 -7.44 -5.89
C TRP A 170 6.22 -6.37 -5.01
N HIS A 171 6.94 -5.73 -4.08
CA HIS A 171 6.34 -4.89 -3.04
C HIS A 171 6.24 -3.42 -3.47
N TYR A 172 5.02 -2.97 -3.76
CA TYR A 172 4.77 -1.59 -4.18
C TYR A 172 3.84 -0.88 -3.22
N ARG A 173 4.12 0.41 -3.02
CA ARG A 173 3.35 1.33 -2.21
C ARG A 173 2.62 2.34 -3.08
N TYR A 174 1.33 2.52 -2.85
CA TYR A 174 0.55 3.61 -3.43
C TYR A 174 0.79 4.93 -2.67
N LEU A 175 1.21 5.95 -3.41
CA LEU A 175 1.44 7.32 -2.94
C LEU A 175 0.51 8.33 -3.65
N GLY A 176 -0.30 7.87 -4.62
CA GLY A 176 -0.96 8.76 -5.56
C GLY A 176 0.01 9.26 -6.64
N ARG A 177 -0.52 9.65 -7.79
CA ARG A 177 0.29 9.95 -8.99
C ARG A 177 1.29 11.10 -8.78
N GLU A 178 0.89 12.15 -8.07
CA GLU A 178 1.72 13.33 -7.84
C GLU A 178 2.96 12.97 -7.01
N ILE A 179 2.78 12.44 -5.80
CA ILE A 179 3.90 12.04 -4.94
C ILE A 179 4.73 10.92 -5.57
N ALA A 180 4.12 9.96 -6.26
CA ALA A 180 4.86 8.91 -6.96
C ALA A 180 5.76 9.45 -8.08
N ALA A 181 5.29 10.45 -8.83
CA ALA A 181 6.09 11.12 -9.84
C ALA A 181 7.25 11.88 -9.20
N GLU A 182 7.01 12.61 -8.11
CA GLU A 182 8.08 13.32 -7.38
C GLU A 182 9.15 12.36 -6.84
N VAL A 183 8.74 11.21 -6.27
CA VAL A 183 9.66 10.17 -5.81
C VAL A 183 10.45 9.60 -6.98
N HIS A 184 9.79 9.26 -8.09
CA HIS A 184 10.44 8.71 -9.28
C HIS A 184 11.46 9.68 -9.88
N GLU A 185 11.08 10.95 -10.07
CA GLU A 185 11.94 12.00 -10.62
C GLU A 185 13.14 12.33 -9.72
N SER A 186 12.98 12.21 -8.39
CA SER A 186 14.06 12.45 -7.45
C SER A 186 15.16 11.39 -7.50
N GLY A 187 14.87 10.18 -8.00
CA GLY A 187 15.75 9.02 -7.94
C GLY A 187 15.97 8.45 -6.53
N LEU A 188 15.27 8.97 -5.52
CA LEU A 188 15.32 8.50 -4.14
C LEU A 188 14.39 7.31 -3.92
N THR A 189 14.67 6.53 -2.89
CA THR A 189 13.69 5.57 -2.37
C THR A 189 12.49 6.31 -1.74
N ILE A 190 11.34 5.63 -1.61
CA ILE A 190 10.17 6.19 -0.90
C ILE A 190 10.57 6.64 0.50
N ARG A 191 11.38 5.84 1.20
CA ARG A 191 11.83 6.15 2.55
C ARG A 191 12.64 7.45 2.60
N GLU A 192 13.66 7.59 1.76
CA GLU A 192 14.50 8.79 1.72
C GLU A 192 13.71 10.04 1.35
N TYR A 193 12.82 9.92 0.36
CA TYR A 193 11.98 11.02 -0.09
C TYR A 193 11.03 11.47 1.04
N LEU A 194 10.28 10.54 1.64
CA LEU A 194 9.36 10.88 2.72
C LEU A 194 10.09 11.37 3.99
N TRP A 195 11.30 10.87 4.27
CA TRP A 195 12.14 11.42 5.34
C TRP A 195 12.51 12.87 5.09
N THR A 196 13.07 13.15 3.91
CA THR A 196 13.64 14.46 3.58
C THR A 196 12.58 15.55 3.45
N HIS A 197 11.38 15.19 2.97
CA HIS A 197 10.35 16.16 2.62
C HIS A 197 9.21 16.27 3.64
N PHE A 198 8.92 15.20 4.40
CA PHE A 198 7.70 15.11 5.24
C PHE A 198 7.96 14.66 6.69
N THR A 199 9.21 14.36 7.05
CA THR A 199 9.54 13.92 8.41
C THR A 199 10.31 14.99 9.18
N MET A 200 9.77 15.39 10.34
CA MET A 200 10.49 16.26 11.27
C MET A 200 11.51 15.46 12.06
N VAL A 201 12.76 15.90 12.05
CA VAL A 201 13.86 15.30 12.80
C VAL A 201 14.15 16.14 14.03
N ASP A 202 14.35 15.48 15.18
CA ASP A 202 14.77 16.14 16.41
C ASP A 202 16.23 16.63 16.21
N PRO A 203 16.50 17.94 16.37
CA PRO A 203 17.82 18.49 16.08
C PRO A 203 18.90 18.06 17.08
N THR A 204 18.51 17.46 18.21
CA THR A 204 19.41 17.00 19.27
C THR A 204 19.80 15.54 19.08
N THR A 205 18.84 14.69 18.72
CA THR A 205 19.04 13.24 18.59
C THR A 205 19.30 12.79 17.15
N GLY A 206 18.93 13.61 16.16
CA GLY A 206 18.95 13.21 14.75
C GLY A 206 17.91 12.14 14.40
N LEU A 207 17.00 11.83 15.33
CA LEU A 207 15.93 10.84 15.14
C LEU A 207 14.62 11.53 14.72
N PRO A 208 13.74 10.84 13.97
CA PRO A 208 12.39 11.35 13.71
C PRO A 208 11.66 11.67 15.01
N ILE A 209 11.02 12.84 15.08
CA ILE A 209 10.12 13.18 16.18
C ILE A 209 8.85 12.35 16.00
N PRO A 210 8.51 11.41 16.90
CA PRO A 210 7.29 10.63 16.78
C PRO A 210 6.08 11.57 16.94
N THR A 211 5.30 11.79 15.88
CA THR A 211 4.01 12.50 15.99
C THR A 211 2.96 11.59 16.62
N ALA A 212 2.03 12.17 17.40
CA ALA A 212 0.93 11.50 18.10
C ALA A 212 -0.11 10.85 17.14
N THR A 213 -0.73 9.76 17.60
CA THR A 213 -1.64 8.83 16.89
C THR A 213 -2.72 9.53 16.05
N PRO A 214 -2.98 9.12 14.79
CA PRO A 214 -4.06 9.69 14.01
C PRO A 214 -5.35 9.14 14.62
N THR A 215 -6.13 9.99 15.27
CA THR A 215 -7.46 9.58 15.72
C THR A 215 -8.37 9.65 14.50
N PRO A 216 -9.06 8.57 14.10
CA PRO A 216 -10.03 8.65 13.01
C PRO A 216 -11.03 9.75 13.32
N SER A 217 -11.24 10.67 12.37
CA SER A 217 -12.28 11.68 12.51
C SER A 217 -13.62 10.95 12.63
N PRO A 218 -14.49 11.31 13.60
CA PRO A 218 -15.80 10.67 13.72
C PRO A 218 -16.52 10.82 12.38
N THR A 219 -17.00 9.70 11.83
CA THR A 219 -17.82 9.69 10.62
C THR A 219 -18.95 10.71 10.79
N PRO A 220 -19.12 11.69 9.87
CA PRO A 220 -20.26 12.60 9.97
C PRO A 220 -21.53 11.76 10.01
N THR A 221 -22.36 11.99 11.04
CA THR A 221 -23.65 11.33 11.17
C THR A 221 -24.40 11.46 9.85
N PRO A 222 -24.88 10.37 9.23
CA PRO A 222 -25.62 10.47 7.99
C PRO A 222 -26.78 11.44 8.19
N SER A 223 -26.82 12.49 7.37
CA SER A 223 -27.97 13.39 7.36
C SER A 223 -29.24 12.55 7.14
N PRO A 224 -30.32 12.81 7.88
CA PRO A 224 -31.54 12.01 7.77
C PRO A 224 -31.98 11.97 6.31
N ARG A 225 -32.04 10.76 5.76
CA ARG A 225 -32.50 10.49 4.41
C ARG A 225 -33.93 11.00 4.31
N VAL A 226 -34.14 12.06 3.52
CA VAL A 226 -35.48 12.48 3.13
C VAL A 226 -36.11 11.29 2.41
N THR A 227 -37.15 10.72 3.02
CA THR A 227 -37.89 9.60 2.44
C THR A 227 -38.67 10.15 1.25
N PRO A 228 -38.51 9.59 0.03
CA PRO A 228 -39.33 10.01 -1.10
C PRO A 228 -40.79 9.68 -0.79
N THR A 229 -41.65 10.70 -0.77
CA THR A 229 -43.10 10.56 -0.68
C THR A 229 -43.58 9.63 -1.81
N ALA A 230 -44.29 8.57 -1.45
CA ALA A 230 -44.85 7.63 -2.41
C ALA A 230 -45.78 8.35 -3.41
N SER A 231 -45.50 8.19 -4.71
CA SER A 231 -46.44 8.57 -5.77
C SER A 231 -47.72 7.75 -5.68
N PRO A 232 -48.91 8.36 -5.86
CA PRO A 232 -50.16 7.63 -5.78
C PRO A 232 -50.31 6.64 -6.94
N SER A 233 -50.66 5.41 -6.58
CA SER A 233 -50.90 4.27 -7.46
C SER A 233 -52.16 4.51 -8.31
N ALA A 234 -52.06 4.29 -9.62
CA ALA A 234 -53.19 4.40 -10.54
C ALA A 234 -54.16 3.23 -10.35
N THR A 235 -55.43 3.54 -10.08
CA THR A 235 -56.54 2.58 -10.04
C THR A 235 -56.94 2.17 -11.46
N PRO A 236 -57.11 0.87 -11.77
CA PRO A 236 -57.72 0.45 -13.02
C PRO A 236 -59.25 0.48 -12.88
N SER A 237 -59.93 1.14 -13.82
CA SER A 237 -61.39 1.06 -13.93
C SER A 237 -61.76 0.27 -15.18
N HIS A 238 -62.37 -0.90 -14.93
CA HIS A 238 -63.07 -1.75 -15.89
C HIS A 238 -64.29 -1.04 -16.46
N THR A 239 -64.71 -1.37 -17.69
CA THR A 239 -66.06 -1.91 -18.03
C THR A 239 -66.20 -2.09 -19.55
N PRO A 240 -67.17 -2.87 -20.09
CA PRO A 240 -68.60 -2.98 -19.72
C PRO A 240 -69.01 -4.15 -18.84
#